data_AF-X1U011-F1
#
_entry.id   AF-X1U011-F1
#
_cell.length_a   1.000
_cell.length_b   1.000
_cell.length_c   1.000
_cell.angle_alpha   90.00
_cell.angle_beta   90.00
_cell.angle_gamma   90.00
#
_symmetry.space_group_name_H-M   'P 1'
#
loop_
_entity.id
_entity.type
_entity.pdbx_description
1 polymer ?
#
loop_
_entity_poly.entity_id
_entity_poly.type
_entity_poly.pdbx_seq_one_letter_code
_entity_poly.pdbx_strand_id
1 'polypeptide(L)'
;IIDANFNRAREAIRVVEEFCRFAANSSSLTERAKRLRHELCAAVGKLDAGRLISSRDTLGDVGVGAPAPELLARTNLKDCFTAGCKRLTEALRTLAETTRTLDSSVAEAIEKLRYAAYTLEKDIVLFSDTTEKFKRVGLYVIITSNLPADVISLTHKCAAGGTDCIQLRAKNIEDDRHFALAVEFVKICKEAGSRLSIV
;
A
#
# COMPACT_ATOMS: atom_id res chain seq x y z
N ILE A 1 -6.54 28.44 2.72
CA ILE A 1 -5.58 27.36 2.38
C ILE A 1 -5.72 26.13 3.29
N ILE A 2 -5.67 26.30 4.62
CA ILE A 2 -5.75 25.17 5.57
C ILE A 2 -7.07 24.40 5.43
N ASP A 3 -8.23 25.06 5.45
CA ASP A 3 -9.53 24.39 5.32
C ASP A 3 -9.64 23.56 4.02
N ALA A 4 -9.27 24.16 2.88
CA ALA A 4 -9.31 23.47 1.59
C ALA A 4 -8.42 22.21 1.57
N ASN A 5 -7.20 22.28 2.10
CA ASN A 5 -6.31 21.12 2.12
C ASN A 5 -6.69 20.09 3.20
N PHE A 6 -7.34 20.52 4.29
CA PHE A 6 -7.93 19.59 5.25
C PHE A 6 -9.05 18.76 4.61
N ASN A 7 -9.92 19.40 3.82
CA ASN A 7 -10.95 18.68 3.06
C ASN A 7 -10.32 17.71 2.04
N ARG A 8 -9.36 18.18 1.23
CA ARG A 8 -8.65 17.33 0.26
C ARG A 8 -7.96 16.13 0.91
N ALA A 9 -7.29 16.33 2.04
CA ALA A 9 -6.63 15.26 2.78
C ALA A 9 -7.65 14.25 3.30
N ARG A 10 -8.77 14.69 3.89
CA ARG A 10 -9.82 13.77 4.39
C ARG A 10 -10.45 12.93 3.28
N GLU A 11 -10.75 13.54 2.13
CA GLU A 11 -11.26 12.82 0.96
C GLU A 11 -10.25 11.79 0.45
N ALA A 12 -8.98 12.19 0.37
CA ALA A 12 -7.91 11.31 -0.08
C ALA A 12 -7.71 10.12 0.88
N ILE A 13 -7.73 10.34 2.20
CA ILE A 13 -7.70 9.25 3.19
C ILE A 13 -8.93 8.35 3.04
N ARG A 14 -10.11 8.92 2.76
CA ARG A 14 -11.32 8.12 2.55
C ARG A 14 -11.18 7.19 1.34
N VAL A 15 -10.60 7.66 0.23
CA VAL A 15 -10.30 6.80 -0.93
C VAL A 15 -9.37 5.66 -0.54
N VAL A 16 -8.31 5.93 0.22
CA VAL A 16 -7.37 4.92 0.73
C VAL A 16 -8.06 3.92 1.65
N GLU A 17 -8.88 4.39 2.59
CA GLU A 17 -9.66 3.58 3.54
C GLU A 17 -10.63 2.64 2.80
N GLU A 18 -11.35 3.14 1.79
CA GLU A 18 -12.28 2.35 0.99
C GLU A 18 -11.55 1.31 0.12
N PHE A 19 -10.38 1.66 -0.44
CA PHE A 19 -9.54 0.69 -1.14
C PHE A 19 -9.11 -0.45 -0.21
N CYS A 20 -8.64 -0.13 1.00
CA CYS A 20 -8.29 -1.14 2.00
C CYS A 20 -9.46 -2.05 2.35
N ARG A 21 -10.66 -1.47 2.49
CA ARG A 21 -11.87 -2.18 2.88
C ARG A 21 -12.40 -3.10 1.79
N PHE A 22 -12.46 -2.63 0.56
CA PHE A 22 -13.17 -3.32 -0.52
C PHE A 22 -12.28 -3.99 -1.55
N ALA A 23 -11.13 -3.40 -1.89
CA ALA A 23 -10.21 -3.98 -2.86
C ALA A 23 -9.20 -4.91 -2.18
N ALA A 24 -8.53 -4.43 -1.13
CA ALA A 24 -7.56 -5.22 -0.39
C ALA A 24 -8.21 -6.16 0.64
N ASN A 25 -9.47 -5.91 1.04
CA ASN A 25 -10.21 -6.69 2.04
C ASN A 25 -9.39 -6.94 3.33
N SER A 26 -8.72 -5.90 3.83
CA SER A 26 -7.82 -6.00 4.99
C SER A 26 -8.32 -5.12 6.13
N SER A 27 -8.77 -5.76 7.22
CA SER A 27 -9.23 -5.07 8.43
C SER A 27 -8.12 -4.24 9.08
N SER A 28 -6.91 -4.78 9.13
CA SER A 28 -5.72 -4.12 9.68
C SER A 28 -5.37 -2.83 8.92
N LEU A 29 -5.30 -2.89 7.58
CA LEU A 29 -5.00 -1.71 6.75
C LEU A 29 -6.12 -0.69 6.78
N THR A 30 -7.38 -1.14 6.86
CA THR A 30 -8.55 -0.27 7.01
C THR A 30 -8.50 0.52 8.31
N GLU A 31 -8.23 -0.14 9.44
CA GLU A 31 -8.11 0.53 10.74
C GLU A 31 -6.93 1.51 10.79
N ARG A 32 -5.82 1.21 10.10
CA ARG A 32 -4.70 2.17 9.97
C ARG A 32 -5.08 3.43 9.18
N ALA A 33 -5.77 3.28 8.06
CA ALA A 33 -6.26 4.41 7.26
C ALA A 33 -7.28 5.26 8.04
N LYS A 34 -8.22 4.59 8.72
CA LYS A 34 -9.21 5.22 9.60
C LYS A 34 -8.53 5.99 10.74
N ARG A 35 -7.53 5.40 11.40
CA ARG A 35 -6.75 6.06 12.46
C ARG A 35 -6.05 7.31 11.94
N LEU A 36 -5.39 7.23 10.77
CA LEU A 36 -4.77 8.38 10.12
C LEU A 36 -5.77 9.54 9.93
N ARG A 37 -7.00 9.22 9.52
CA ARG A 37 -8.09 10.21 9.38
C ARG A 37 -8.49 10.82 10.73
N HIS A 38 -8.63 10.00 11.77
CA HIS A 38 -8.97 10.50 13.12
C HIS A 38 -7.87 11.39 13.70
N GLU A 39 -6.61 11.00 13.57
CA GLU A 39 -5.47 11.79 14.03
C GLU A 39 -5.36 13.11 13.27
N LEU A 40 -5.63 13.12 11.95
CA LEU A 40 -5.70 14.36 11.17
C LEU A 40 -6.82 15.28 11.69
N CYS A 41 -8.02 14.76 11.90
CA CYS A 41 -9.13 15.53 12.47
C CYS A 41 -8.80 16.07 13.86
N ALA A 42 -8.14 15.26 14.71
CA ALA A 42 -7.74 15.68 16.05
C ALA A 42 -6.66 16.78 16.02
N ALA A 43 -5.68 16.69 15.11
CA ALA A 43 -4.65 17.71 14.95
C ALA A 43 -5.25 19.04 14.48
N VAL A 44 -6.06 19.02 13.41
CA VAL A 44 -6.69 20.23 12.86
C VAL A 44 -7.77 20.78 13.80
N GLY A 45 -8.42 19.93 14.60
CA GLY A 45 -9.40 20.34 15.60
C GLY A 45 -8.85 21.21 16.73
N LYS A 46 -7.52 21.34 16.86
CA LYS A 46 -6.87 22.30 17.76
C LYS A 46 -6.91 23.74 17.23
N LEU A 47 -7.19 23.91 15.93
CA LEU A 47 -7.34 25.21 15.30
C LEU A 47 -8.78 25.73 15.47
N ASP A 48 -8.97 27.03 15.32
CA ASP A 48 -10.29 27.66 15.36
C ASP A 48 -11.14 27.22 14.16
N ALA A 49 -12.10 26.33 14.41
CA ALA A 49 -13.02 25.81 13.42
C ALA A 49 -13.91 26.91 12.79
N GLY A 50 -14.31 27.92 13.56
CA GLY A 50 -15.11 29.05 13.08
C GLY A 50 -14.32 29.89 12.08
N ARG A 51 -13.03 30.09 12.33
CA ARG A 51 -12.13 30.78 11.40
C ARG A 51 -11.88 29.99 10.12
N LEU A 52 -11.75 28.66 10.21
CA LEU A 52 -11.57 27.80 9.04
C LEU A 52 -12.80 27.86 8.11
N ILE A 53 -14.00 27.72 8.66
CA ILE A 53 -15.24 27.75 7.87
C ILE A 53 -15.50 29.14 7.29
N SER A 54 -15.33 30.20 8.09
CA SER A 54 -15.57 31.57 7.61
C SER A 54 -14.56 32.04 6.56
N SER A 55 -13.39 31.40 6.46
CA SER A 55 -12.39 31.68 5.43
C SER A 55 -12.70 31.06 4.05
N ARG A 56 -13.82 30.32 3.92
CA ARG A 56 -14.23 29.75 2.64
C ARG A 56 -14.81 30.83 1.74
N ASP A 57 -14.12 31.09 0.64
CA ASP A 57 -14.63 31.93 -0.44
C ASP A 57 -14.61 31.14 -1.75
N THR A 58 -15.66 30.35 -1.99
CA THR A 58 -15.81 29.60 -3.24
C THR A 58 -16.19 30.51 -4.40
N LEU A 59 -16.85 31.63 -4.16
CA LEU A 59 -17.29 32.55 -5.23
C LEU A 59 -16.12 33.37 -5.78
N GLY A 60 -15.17 33.76 -4.92
CA GLY A 60 -13.94 34.45 -5.29
C GLY A 60 -12.74 33.54 -5.57
N ASP A 61 -12.88 32.22 -5.47
CA ASP A 61 -11.78 31.28 -5.73
C ASP A 61 -11.45 31.25 -7.23
N VAL A 62 -10.30 31.80 -7.58
CA VAL A 62 -9.75 31.83 -8.95
C VAL A 62 -9.51 30.44 -9.54
N GLY A 63 -9.48 29.39 -8.72
CA GLY A 63 -9.39 28.00 -9.15
C GLY A 63 -10.73 27.38 -9.55
N VAL A 64 -11.86 28.04 -9.27
CA VAL A 64 -13.19 27.53 -9.63
C VAL A 64 -13.39 27.64 -11.14
N GLY A 65 -13.80 26.53 -11.75
CA GLY A 65 -13.97 26.42 -13.21
C GLY A 65 -12.67 26.24 -13.98
N ALA A 66 -11.51 26.22 -13.31
CA ALA A 66 -10.26 25.81 -13.95
C ALA A 66 -10.43 24.37 -14.45
N PRO A 67 -10.20 24.10 -15.75
CA PRO A 67 -10.28 22.75 -16.26
C PRO A 67 -9.27 21.90 -15.49
N ALA A 68 -9.75 20.83 -14.86
CA ALA A 68 -8.85 19.83 -14.33
C ALA A 68 -8.03 19.33 -15.53
N PRO A 69 -6.67 19.32 -15.45
CA PRO A 69 -5.88 18.66 -16.47
C PRO A 69 -6.44 17.26 -16.64
N GLU A 70 -6.58 16.80 -17.89
CA GLU A 70 -7.14 15.49 -18.24
C GLU A 70 -6.73 14.48 -17.17
N LEU A 71 -7.70 14.11 -16.34
CA LEU A 71 -7.50 13.10 -15.32
C LEU A 71 -6.98 11.89 -16.07
N LEU A 72 -5.70 11.55 -15.89
CA LEU A 72 -5.10 10.32 -16.41
C LEU A 72 -6.15 9.24 -16.31
N ALA A 73 -6.55 8.67 -17.46
CA ALA A 73 -7.68 7.76 -17.55
C ALA A 73 -7.51 6.69 -16.46
N ARG A 74 -8.34 6.77 -15.43
CA ARG A 74 -8.29 5.82 -14.32
C ARG A 74 -8.93 4.55 -14.84
N THR A 75 -8.11 3.54 -15.10
CA THR A 75 -8.55 2.29 -15.72
C THR A 75 -9.01 1.28 -14.68
N ASN A 76 -8.53 1.39 -13.44
CA ASN A 76 -8.80 0.42 -12.38
C ASN A 76 -8.75 1.04 -10.97
N LEU A 77 -9.13 0.26 -9.95
CA LEU A 77 -9.15 0.70 -8.55
C LEU A 77 -7.76 1.04 -7.99
N LYS A 78 -6.68 0.41 -8.49
CA LYS A 78 -5.30 0.75 -8.07
C LYS A 78 -4.95 2.16 -8.53
N ASP A 79 -5.35 2.57 -9.73
CA ASP A 79 -5.13 3.94 -10.23
C ASP A 79 -5.81 4.97 -9.33
N CYS A 80 -7.06 4.69 -8.91
CA CYS A 80 -7.79 5.52 -7.94
C CYS A 80 -7.07 5.59 -6.59
N PHE A 81 -6.56 4.46 -6.08
CA PHE A 81 -5.79 4.39 -4.85
C PHE A 81 -4.49 5.20 -4.94
N THR A 82 -3.70 5.00 -5.99
CA THR A 82 -2.44 5.74 -6.21
C THR A 82 -2.69 7.24 -6.28
N ALA A 83 -3.70 7.67 -7.05
CA ALA A 83 -4.09 9.08 -7.10
C ALA A 83 -4.52 9.62 -5.72
N GLY A 84 -5.25 8.81 -4.94
CA GLY A 84 -5.59 9.11 -3.55
C GLY A 84 -4.37 9.32 -2.68
N CYS A 85 -3.38 8.42 -2.70
CA CYS A 85 -2.15 8.55 -1.93
C CYS A 85 -1.33 9.78 -2.32
N LYS A 86 -1.19 10.08 -3.63
CA LYS A 86 -0.45 11.28 -4.06
C LYS A 86 -1.12 12.56 -3.58
N ARG A 87 -2.42 12.71 -3.83
CA ARG A 87 -3.22 13.85 -3.35
C ARG A 87 -3.17 13.99 -1.82
N LEU A 88 -3.19 12.88 -1.09
CA LEU A 88 -3.09 12.89 0.37
C LEU A 88 -1.77 13.53 0.81
N THR A 89 -0.65 13.06 0.27
CA THR A 89 0.68 13.53 0.70
C THR A 89 0.93 14.98 0.32
N GLU A 90 0.42 15.43 -0.82
CA GLU A 90 0.43 16.83 -1.25
C GLU A 90 -0.41 17.70 -0.31
N ALA A 91 -1.65 17.29 -0.02
CA ALA A 91 -2.53 18.03 0.89
C ALA A 91 -1.94 18.12 2.31
N LEU A 92 -1.35 17.04 2.83
CA LEU A 92 -0.68 17.03 4.13
C LEU A 92 0.58 17.90 4.13
N ARG A 93 1.33 17.97 3.02
CA ARG A 93 2.47 18.88 2.88
C ARG A 93 2.02 20.33 3.00
N THR A 94 1.05 20.73 2.18
CA THR A 94 0.53 22.10 2.19
C THR A 94 -0.08 22.46 3.54
N LEU A 95 -0.79 21.53 4.19
CA LEU A 95 -1.31 21.71 5.54
C LEU A 95 -0.18 21.95 6.56
N ALA A 96 0.87 21.11 6.57
CA ALA A 96 1.96 21.25 7.52
C ALA A 96 2.69 22.60 7.35
N GLU A 97 3.00 22.99 6.12
CA GLU A 97 3.68 24.25 5.81
C GLU A 97 2.84 25.47 6.19
N THR A 98 1.56 25.48 5.81
CA THR A 98 0.67 26.63 6.06
C THR A 98 0.28 26.74 7.53
N THR A 99 0.07 25.62 8.22
CA THR A 99 -0.28 25.62 9.65
C THR A 99 0.89 26.04 10.52
N ARG A 100 2.15 25.84 10.07
CA ARG A 100 3.34 26.25 10.82
C ARG A 100 3.39 27.75 11.11
N THR A 101 2.73 28.56 10.27
CA THR A 101 2.59 30.00 10.47
C THR A 101 1.65 30.38 11.62
N LEU A 102 0.82 29.44 12.08
CA LEU A 102 -0.18 29.64 13.13
C LEU A 102 0.17 28.86 14.40
N ASP A 103 0.55 27.58 14.24
CA ASP A 103 0.86 26.67 15.34
C ASP A 103 1.88 25.61 14.88
N SER A 104 3.09 25.69 15.43
CA SER A 104 4.18 24.75 15.10
C SER A 104 3.89 23.32 15.60
N SER A 105 3.20 23.17 16.73
CA SER A 105 2.88 21.85 17.28
C SER A 105 1.87 21.11 16.40
N VAL A 106 0.85 21.82 15.90
CA VAL A 106 -0.10 21.24 14.94
C VAL A 106 0.59 20.91 13.62
N ALA A 107 1.47 21.79 13.13
CA ALA A 107 2.23 21.55 11.90
C ALA A 107 3.12 20.29 11.99
N GLU A 108 3.82 20.09 13.11
CA GLU A 108 4.63 18.89 13.34
C GLU A 108 3.79 17.61 13.41
N ALA A 109 2.59 17.68 14.02
CA ALA A 109 1.68 16.55 14.03
C ALA A 109 1.24 16.17 12.61
N ILE A 110 0.87 17.15 11.79
CA ILE A 110 0.49 16.93 10.39
C ILE A 110 1.66 16.39 9.57
N GLU A 111 2.88 16.86 9.82
CA GLU A 111 4.07 16.34 9.18
C GLU A 111 4.32 14.86 9.49
N LYS A 112 4.15 14.45 10.76
CA LYS A 112 4.20 13.03 11.16
C LYS A 112 3.14 12.20 10.46
N LEU A 113 1.92 12.73 10.30
CA LEU A 113 0.86 12.06 9.54
C LEU A 113 1.24 11.87 8.06
N ARG A 114 1.97 12.81 7.46
CA ARG A 114 2.48 12.67 6.09
C ARG A 114 3.45 11.50 5.97
N TYR A 115 4.34 11.32 6.95
CA TYR A 115 5.24 10.16 6.98
C TYR A 115 4.47 8.85 7.20
N ALA A 116 3.49 8.84 8.09
CA ALA A 116 2.62 7.69 8.30
C ALA A 116 1.84 7.32 7.03
N ALA A 117 1.42 8.31 6.23
CA ALA A 117 0.76 8.09 4.94
C ALA A 117 1.66 7.38 3.93
N TYR A 118 2.95 7.74 3.83
CA TYR A 118 3.90 7.03 2.94
C TYR A 118 4.11 5.58 3.36
N THR A 119 4.28 5.35 4.67
CA THR A 119 4.44 3.98 5.19
C THR A 119 3.18 3.16 4.92
N LEU A 120 2.00 3.75 5.13
CA LEU A 120 0.74 3.08 4.84
C LEU A 120 0.57 2.78 3.34
N GLU A 121 0.91 3.72 2.44
CA GLU A 121 0.90 3.49 0.98
C GLU A 121 1.78 2.28 0.62
N LYS A 122 3.02 2.24 1.11
CA LYS A 122 3.95 1.14 0.89
C LYS A 122 3.37 -0.20 1.34
N ASP A 123 2.84 -0.25 2.56
CA ASP A 123 2.30 -1.49 3.13
C ASP A 123 1.08 -1.98 2.37
N ILE A 124 0.20 -1.08 1.92
CA ILE A 124 -0.97 -1.43 1.11
C ILE A 124 -0.53 -2.00 -0.24
N VAL A 125 0.46 -1.39 -0.90
CA VAL A 125 1.00 -1.88 -2.18
C VAL A 125 1.59 -3.27 -2.02
N LEU A 126 2.47 -3.47 -1.03
CA LEU A 126 3.11 -4.77 -0.79
C LEU A 126 2.09 -5.85 -0.44
N PHE A 127 1.10 -5.53 0.39
CA PHE A 127 0.01 -6.44 0.71
C PHE A 127 -0.80 -6.80 -0.54
N SER A 128 -1.27 -5.79 -1.27
CA SER A 128 -2.15 -5.99 -2.44
C SER A 128 -1.46 -6.77 -3.55
N ASP A 129 -0.18 -6.49 -3.83
CA ASP A 129 0.58 -7.22 -4.83
C ASP A 129 0.83 -8.68 -4.42
N THR A 130 1.05 -8.93 -3.14
CA THR A 130 1.17 -10.30 -2.61
C THR A 130 -0.17 -11.03 -2.74
N THR A 131 -1.27 -10.42 -2.29
CA THR A 131 -2.61 -11.00 -2.41
C THR A 131 -2.97 -11.27 -3.86
N GLU A 132 -2.70 -10.37 -4.80
CA GLU A 132 -2.96 -10.60 -6.23
C GLU A 132 -2.12 -11.73 -6.82
N LYS A 133 -0.84 -11.84 -6.42
CA LYS A 133 0.03 -12.96 -6.86
C LYS A 133 -0.53 -14.31 -6.39
N PHE A 134 -1.02 -14.39 -5.15
CA PHE A 134 -1.50 -15.63 -4.55
C PHE A 134 -2.99 -15.92 -4.80
N LYS A 135 -3.80 -14.92 -5.20
CA LYS A 135 -5.21 -15.13 -5.58
C LYS A 135 -5.40 -16.17 -6.68
N ARG A 136 -4.40 -16.31 -7.56
CA ARG A 136 -4.41 -17.26 -8.69
C ARG A 136 -3.78 -18.61 -8.33
N VAL A 137 -3.34 -18.82 -7.10
CA VAL A 137 -2.75 -20.08 -6.65
C VAL A 137 -3.88 -20.99 -6.18
N GLY A 138 -4.19 -22.02 -6.97
CA GLY A 138 -5.14 -23.08 -6.61
C GLY A 138 -4.46 -24.26 -5.94
N LEU A 139 -3.22 -24.58 -6.35
CA LEU A 139 -2.40 -25.63 -5.75
C LEU A 139 -1.06 -25.06 -5.25
N TYR A 140 -0.86 -25.10 -3.93
CA TYR A 140 0.38 -24.74 -3.26
C TYR A 140 1.06 -26.01 -2.72
N VAL A 141 2.25 -26.33 -3.21
CA VAL A 141 3.03 -27.51 -2.78
C VAL A 141 4.21 -27.09 -1.93
N ILE A 142 4.40 -27.80 -0.80
CA ILE A 142 5.55 -27.62 0.09
C ILE A 142 6.44 -28.86 -0.01
N ILE A 143 7.68 -28.67 -0.44
CA ILE A 143 8.69 -29.73 -0.53
C ILE A 143 9.53 -29.71 0.75
N THR A 144 9.42 -30.78 1.55
CA THR A 144 10.10 -30.88 2.86
C THR A 144 11.28 -31.84 2.89
N SER A 145 11.77 -32.31 1.73
CA SER A 145 12.93 -33.22 1.70
C SER A 145 14.22 -32.46 1.98
N ASN A 146 15.15 -33.13 2.65
CA ASN A 146 16.49 -32.62 2.93
C ASN A 146 17.54 -33.15 1.93
N LEU A 147 17.14 -34.03 1.02
CA LEU A 147 18.01 -34.61 0.00
C LEU A 147 17.89 -33.76 -1.28
N PRO A 148 19.01 -33.19 -1.79
CA PRO A 148 18.98 -32.36 -3.00
C PRO A 148 18.33 -33.06 -4.20
N ALA A 149 18.66 -34.33 -4.44
CA ALA A 149 18.10 -35.10 -5.55
C ALA A 149 16.58 -35.24 -5.47
N ASP A 150 16.04 -35.46 -4.27
CA ASP A 150 14.59 -35.56 -4.05
C ASP A 150 13.91 -34.22 -4.28
N VAL A 151 14.49 -33.14 -3.76
CA VAL A 151 13.95 -31.79 -3.93
C VAL A 151 13.85 -31.43 -5.40
N ILE A 152 14.92 -31.65 -6.17
CA ILE A 152 14.94 -31.37 -7.60
C ILE A 152 13.92 -32.24 -8.35
N SER A 153 13.89 -33.55 -8.08
CA SER A 153 12.95 -34.49 -8.69
C SER A 153 11.48 -34.12 -8.41
N LEU A 154 11.16 -33.82 -7.14
CA LEU A 154 9.83 -33.39 -6.73
C LEU A 154 9.44 -32.06 -7.36
N THR A 155 10.38 -31.11 -7.47
CA THR A 155 10.14 -29.81 -8.11
C THR A 155 9.74 -29.99 -9.57
N HIS A 156 10.46 -30.82 -10.33
CA HIS A 156 10.10 -31.13 -11.72
C HIS A 156 8.72 -31.80 -11.83
N LYS A 157 8.42 -32.78 -10.96
CA LYS A 157 7.12 -33.46 -10.97
C LYS A 157 5.97 -32.50 -10.64
N CYS A 158 6.17 -31.62 -9.65
CA CYS A 158 5.16 -30.63 -9.26
C CYS A 158 4.95 -29.59 -10.36
N ALA A 159 6.02 -29.10 -10.97
CA ALA A 159 5.95 -28.18 -12.10
C ALA A 159 5.20 -28.80 -13.29
N ALA A 160 5.53 -30.04 -13.67
CA ALA A 160 4.85 -30.76 -14.74
C ALA A 160 3.38 -31.08 -14.40
N GLY A 161 3.07 -31.27 -13.11
CA GLY A 161 1.72 -31.51 -12.62
C GLY A 161 0.80 -30.29 -12.57
N GLY A 162 1.29 -29.11 -13.00
CA GLY A 162 0.49 -27.88 -13.04
C GLY A 162 0.38 -27.15 -11.70
N THR A 163 1.34 -27.34 -10.79
CA THR A 163 1.36 -26.61 -9.52
C THR A 163 1.54 -25.11 -9.73
N ASP A 164 0.66 -24.31 -9.11
CA ASP A 164 0.68 -22.85 -9.21
C ASP A 164 1.77 -22.21 -8.35
N CYS A 165 2.06 -22.80 -7.17
CA CYS A 165 3.11 -22.35 -6.27
C CYS A 165 3.88 -23.49 -5.60
N ILE A 166 5.21 -23.41 -5.60
CA ILE A 166 6.08 -24.38 -4.91
C ILE A 166 6.93 -23.67 -3.86
N GLN A 167 7.01 -24.27 -2.67
CA GLN A 167 7.87 -23.84 -1.58
C GLN A 167 8.90 -24.90 -1.24
N LEU A 168 10.18 -24.48 -1.22
CA LEU A 168 11.26 -25.26 -0.63
C LEU A 168 11.23 -25.06 0.89
N ARG A 169 11.14 -26.16 1.65
CA ARG A 169 11.18 -26.17 3.11
C ARG A 169 12.12 -27.27 3.60
N ALA A 170 13.40 -27.13 3.33
CA ALA A 170 14.42 -28.04 3.84
C ALA A 170 14.88 -27.63 5.23
N LYS A 171 14.80 -28.53 6.21
CA LYS A 171 15.24 -28.28 7.59
C LYS A 171 16.55 -29.00 7.85
N ASN A 172 17.43 -28.46 8.70
CA ASN A 172 18.67 -29.13 9.08
C ASN A 172 19.64 -29.40 7.90
N ILE A 173 19.72 -28.46 6.95
CA ILE A 173 20.78 -28.41 5.92
C ILE A 173 21.68 -27.22 6.25
N GLU A 174 23.00 -27.39 6.09
CA GLU A 174 23.98 -26.29 6.17
C GLU A 174 23.65 -25.17 5.17
N ASP A 175 23.89 -23.92 5.57
CA ASP A 175 23.46 -22.73 4.81
C ASP A 175 23.99 -22.69 3.37
N ASP A 176 25.23 -23.12 3.15
CA ASP A 176 25.88 -23.17 1.84
C ASP A 176 25.18 -24.15 0.88
N ARG A 177 24.85 -25.33 1.38
CA ARG A 177 24.13 -26.38 0.64
C ARG A 177 22.67 -26.01 0.43
N HIS A 178 22.04 -25.38 1.42
CA HIS A 178 20.67 -24.89 1.29
C HIS A 178 20.58 -23.80 0.20
N PHE A 179 21.54 -22.87 0.18
CA PHE A 179 21.60 -21.83 -0.84
C PHE A 179 21.80 -22.41 -2.25
N ALA A 180 22.76 -23.33 -2.43
CA ALA A 180 22.99 -23.98 -3.72
C ALA A 180 21.73 -24.70 -4.23
N LEU A 181 21.04 -25.43 -3.34
CA LEU A 181 19.78 -26.11 -3.64
C LEU A 181 18.66 -25.11 -4.00
N ALA A 182 18.54 -24.01 -3.26
CA ALA A 182 17.57 -22.97 -3.53
C ALA A 182 17.78 -22.30 -4.90
N VAL A 183 19.04 -22.09 -5.32
CA VAL A 183 19.37 -21.54 -6.65
C VAL A 183 18.87 -22.46 -7.76
N GLU A 184 19.13 -23.76 -7.67
CA GLU A 184 18.64 -24.73 -8.67
C GLU A 184 17.11 -24.83 -8.66
N PHE A 185 16.51 -24.92 -7.48
CA PHE A 185 15.06 -24.93 -7.29
C PHE A 185 14.36 -23.74 -7.97
N VAL A 186 14.88 -22.53 -7.76
CA VAL A 186 14.37 -21.29 -8.35
C VAL A 186 14.46 -21.33 -9.87
N LYS A 187 15.58 -21.84 -10.41
CA LYS A 187 15.79 -21.94 -11.86
C LYS A 187 14.70 -22.81 -12.50
N ILE A 188 14.46 -24.00 -11.95
CA ILE A 188 13.45 -24.94 -12.46
C ILE A 188 12.05 -24.31 -12.44
N CYS A 189 11.68 -23.66 -11.35
CA CYS A 189 10.35 -23.06 -11.22
C CYS A 189 10.15 -21.87 -12.18
N LYS A 190 11.19 -21.05 -12.40
CA LYS A 190 11.15 -19.95 -13.38
C LYS A 190 10.96 -20.47 -14.81
N GLU A 191 11.67 -21.52 -15.19
CA GLU A 191 11.54 -22.15 -16.51
C GLU A 191 10.15 -22.73 -16.72
N ALA A 192 9.53 -23.29 -15.68
CA ALA A 192 8.18 -23.84 -15.73
C ALA A 192 7.05 -22.79 -15.66
N GLY A 193 7.35 -21.52 -15.38
CA GLY A 193 6.35 -20.47 -15.20
C GLY A 193 5.53 -20.57 -13.90
N SER A 194 5.91 -21.46 -12.98
CA SER A 194 5.27 -21.59 -11.65
C SER A 194 5.66 -20.40 -10.76
N ARG A 195 4.71 -19.92 -9.94
CA ARG A 195 5.01 -18.87 -8.93
C ARG A 195 5.81 -19.49 -7.79
N LEU A 196 6.67 -18.70 -7.16
CA LEU A 196 7.62 -19.21 -6.18
C LEU A 196 7.46 -18.53 -4.83
N SER A 197 7.58 -19.30 -3.76
CA SER A 197 7.73 -18.82 -2.39
C SER A 197 8.87 -19.57 -1.73
N ILE A 198 9.98 -18.90 -1.39
CA ILE A 198 11.09 -19.51 -0.63
C ILE A 198 10.94 -19.02 0.81
N VAL A 199 10.94 -19.94 1.78
CA VAL A 199 10.99 -19.60 3.21
C VAL A 199 12.02 -20.48 3.89
#